data_AF-A0A388JUS9-F1
#
_entry.id   AF-A0A388JUS9-F1
#
_cell.length_a   1.000
_cell.length_b   1.000
_cell.length_c   1.000
_cell.angle_alpha   90.00
_cell.angle_beta   90.00
_cell.angle_gamma   90.00
#
_symmetry.space_group_name_H-M   'P 1'
#
loop_
_entity.id
_entity.type
_entity.pdbx_description
1 polymer ?
#
loop_
_entity_poly.entity_id
_entity_poly.type
_entity_poly.pdbx_seq_one_letter_code
_entity_poly.pdbx_strand_id
1 'polypeptide(L)'
;MDLEGELRHLAEEWITALEEGCKQMQTTVGLLMQRQQDGGEIDGGAILMEQWLEDRIQELLDILWELEDGPDPRLEVYIDWRRADDRLAACRALFTLGRDLRNPLEYRYGLLATEDDCGENTNNRNNISYSDIKDGVGVNNNNYGGGDVQGGAMM
;
A
#
# COMPACT_ATOMS: atom_id res chain seq x y z
N MET A 1 16.09 53.27 5.85
CA MET A 1 15.63 51.93 5.47
C MET A 1 14.17 52.03 5.13
N ASP A 2 13.77 51.45 4.01
CA ASP A 2 12.38 51.39 3.59
C ASP A 2 11.76 50.12 4.17
N LEU A 3 11.06 50.28 5.30
CA LEU A 3 10.45 49.17 6.03
C LEU A 3 9.41 48.43 5.19
N GLU A 4 8.74 49.12 4.26
CA GLU A 4 7.74 48.50 3.38
C GLU A 4 8.40 47.55 2.37
N GLY A 5 9.51 47.97 1.75
CA GLY A 5 10.29 47.13 0.85
C GLY A 5 10.82 45.87 1.52
N GLU A 6 11.28 45.98 2.77
CA GLU A 6 11.76 44.84 3.56
C GLU A 6 10.63 43.83 3.86
N LEU A 7 9.46 44.31 4.28
CA LEU A 7 8.30 43.44 4.57
C LEU A 7 7.78 42.73 3.31
N ARG A 8 7.76 43.41 2.17
CA ARG A 8 7.41 42.78 0.88
C ARG A 8 8.41 41.69 0.48
N HIS A 9 9.70 41.93 0.70
CA HIS A 9 10.72 40.92 0.41
C HIS A 9 10.53 39.68 1.28
N LEU A 10 10.34 39.86 2.60
CA LEU A 10 10.09 38.77 3.54
C LEU A 10 8.82 37.97 3.19
N ALA A 11 7.76 38.63 2.73
CA ALA A 11 6.55 37.96 2.28
C ALA A 11 6.79 37.05 1.05
N GLU A 12 7.57 37.52 0.06
CA GLU A 12 7.95 36.71 -1.10
C GLU A 12 8.91 35.56 -0.74
N GLU A 13 9.83 35.78 0.20
CA GLU A 13 10.68 34.72 0.73
C GLU A 13 9.86 33.61 1.40
N TRP A 14 8.87 33.99 2.20
CA TRP A 14 7.94 33.04 2.83
C TRP A 14 7.15 32.24 1.79
N ILE A 15 6.60 32.89 0.75
CA ILE A 15 5.93 32.20 -0.36
C ILE A 15 6.88 31.24 -1.07
N THR A 16 8.14 31.63 -1.27
CA THR A 16 9.15 30.79 -1.91
C THR A 16 9.45 29.55 -1.08
N ALA A 17 9.58 29.70 0.25
CA ALA A 17 9.75 28.57 1.17
C ALA A 17 8.56 27.61 1.09
N LEU A 18 7.34 28.15 1.02
CA LEU A 18 6.13 27.36 0.88
C LEU A 18 6.07 26.57 -0.44
N GLU A 19 6.48 27.18 -1.54
CA GLU A 19 6.59 26.48 -2.83
C GLU A 19 7.65 25.38 -2.82
N GLU A 20 8.77 25.61 -2.13
CA GLU A 20 9.83 24.61 -2.01
C GLU A 20 9.38 23.42 -1.15
N GLY A 21 8.69 23.65 -0.03
CA GLY A 21 8.08 22.59 0.76
C GLY A 21 7.13 21.73 -0.07
N CYS A 22 6.26 22.34 -0.90
CA CYS A 22 5.40 21.56 -1.79
C CYS A 22 6.18 20.74 -2.83
N LYS A 23 7.32 21.22 -3.36
CA LYS A 23 8.16 20.41 -4.28
C LYS A 23 8.80 19.22 -3.57
N GLN A 24 9.24 19.40 -2.32
CA GLN A 24 9.77 18.29 -1.52
C GLN A 24 8.69 17.22 -1.32
N MET A 25 7.47 17.63 -0.96
CA MET A 25 6.34 16.69 -0.86
C MET A 25 6.03 15.98 -2.17
N GLN A 26 6.07 16.69 -3.31
CA GLN A 26 5.90 16.06 -4.63
C GLN A 26 6.97 15.02 -4.91
N THR A 27 8.23 15.31 -4.54
CA THR A 27 9.34 14.37 -4.71
C THR A 27 9.11 13.11 -3.88
N THR A 28 8.75 13.26 -2.61
CA THR A 28 8.50 12.14 -1.70
C THR A 28 7.30 11.29 -2.13
N VAL A 29 6.19 11.91 -2.56
CA VAL A 29 5.05 11.19 -3.15
C VAL A 29 5.46 10.50 -4.45
N GLY A 30 6.30 11.12 -5.28
CA GLY A 30 6.85 10.51 -6.49
C GLY A 30 7.63 9.23 -6.19
N LEU A 31 8.43 9.21 -5.12
CA LEU A 31 9.14 8.01 -4.66
C LEU A 31 8.17 6.90 -4.22
N LEU A 32 7.11 7.24 -3.48
CA LEU A 32 6.07 6.30 -3.09
C LEU A 32 5.35 5.69 -4.30
N MET A 33 4.99 6.51 -5.29
CA MET A 33 4.38 6.05 -6.53
C MET A 33 5.33 5.17 -7.35
N GLN A 34 6.60 5.56 -7.46
CA GLN A 34 7.59 4.76 -8.14
C GLN A 34 7.71 3.38 -7.48
N ARG A 35 7.77 3.33 -6.14
CA ARG A 35 7.80 2.07 -5.40
C ARG A 35 6.56 1.22 -5.63
N GLN A 36 5.39 1.86 -5.75
CA GLN A 36 4.14 1.20 -6.11
C GLN A 36 4.15 0.65 -7.54
N GLN A 37 4.98 1.15 -8.44
CA GLN A 37 5.09 0.63 -9.81
C GLN A 37 6.19 -0.41 -9.95
N ASP A 38 7.31 -0.23 -9.25
CA ASP A 38 8.55 -0.97 -9.52
C ASP A 38 8.48 -2.46 -9.14
N GLY A 39 7.56 -2.86 -8.25
CA GLY A 39 7.26 -4.27 -7.97
C GLY A 39 8.41 -5.10 -7.36
N GLY A 40 9.64 -4.58 -7.36
CA GLY A 40 10.80 -5.23 -6.77
C GLY A 40 10.71 -5.29 -5.26
N GLU A 41 11.41 -6.25 -4.67
CA GLU A 41 11.76 -6.24 -3.25
C GLU A 41 12.76 -5.11 -2.99
N ILE A 42 12.69 -4.45 -1.83
CA ILE A 42 13.85 -3.71 -1.32
C ILE A 42 14.80 -4.80 -0.81
N ASP A 43 16.08 -4.72 -1.15
CA ASP A 43 17.13 -5.69 -0.77
C ASP A 43 17.40 -5.67 0.76
N GLY A 44 16.37 -6.01 1.54
CA GLY A 44 16.28 -5.73 2.97
C GLY A 44 15.07 -6.35 3.70
N GLY A 45 14.09 -6.90 2.99
CA GLY A 45 12.94 -7.58 3.61
C GLY A 45 11.89 -6.63 4.22
N ALA A 46 10.84 -7.21 4.82
CA ALA A 46 9.62 -6.50 5.22
C ALA A 46 9.83 -5.42 6.31
N ILE A 47 10.70 -5.66 7.29
CA ILE A 47 10.97 -4.71 8.39
C ILE A 47 11.61 -3.41 7.86
N LEU A 48 12.46 -3.51 6.85
CA LEU A 48 13.07 -2.34 6.20
C LEU A 48 12.05 -1.55 5.37
N MET A 49 10.99 -2.20 4.88
CA MET A 49 9.93 -1.55 4.11
C MET A 49 8.95 -0.78 5.01
N GLU A 50 8.57 -1.34 6.17
CA GLU A 50 7.69 -0.68 7.14
C GLU A 50 8.28 0.65 7.61
N GLN A 51 9.53 0.59 8.09
CA GLN A 51 10.23 1.79 8.56
C GLN A 51 10.40 2.81 7.44
N TRP A 52 10.76 2.35 6.23
CA TRP A 52 10.89 3.26 5.09
C TRP A 52 9.57 3.96 4.77
N LEU A 53 8.43 3.24 4.76
CA LEU A 53 7.12 3.84 4.55
C LEU A 53 6.78 4.85 5.64
N GLU A 54 6.99 4.50 6.90
CA GLU A 54 6.76 5.41 8.03
C GLU A 54 7.61 6.67 7.93
N ASP A 55 8.90 6.55 7.61
CA ASP A 55 9.80 7.69 7.42
C ASP A 55 9.33 8.62 6.29
N ARG A 56 8.78 8.07 5.20
CA ARG A 56 8.25 8.89 4.09
C ARG A 56 6.97 9.62 4.46
N ILE A 57 6.07 8.96 5.20
CA ILE A 57 4.83 9.60 5.66
C ILE A 57 5.13 10.66 6.72
N GLN A 58 6.07 10.39 7.62
CA GLN A 58 6.50 11.36 8.63
C GLN A 58 7.12 12.59 7.99
N GLU A 59 7.99 12.43 6.99
CA GLU A 59 8.55 13.58 6.26
C GLU A 59 7.46 14.45 5.62
N LEU A 60 6.45 13.84 4.98
CA LEU A 60 5.33 14.60 4.42
C LEU A 60 4.54 15.36 5.50
N LEU A 61 4.39 14.77 6.68
CA LEU A 61 3.70 15.40 7.82
C LEU A 61 4.52 16.57 8.38
N ASP A 62 5.83 16.37 8.57
CA ASP A 62 6.73 17.39 9.11
C ASP A 62 6.77 18.62 8.19
N ILE A 63 6.89 18.40 6.87
CA ILE A 63 6.84 19.50 5.90
C ILE A 63 5.48 20.19 5.96
N LEU A 64 4.36 19.45 5.93
CA LEU A 64 3.03 20.06 5.96
C LEU A 64 2.82 20.90 7.23
N TRP A 65 3.29 20.42 8.37
CA TRP A 65 3.20 21.15 9.64
C TRP A 65 3.93 22.48 9.58
N GLU A 66 5.18 22.49 9.09
CA GLU A 66 5.95 23.73 8.94
C GLU A 66 5.27 24.74 8.00
N LEU A 67 4.61 24.25 6.96
CA LEU A 67 3.87 25.09 6.02
C LEU A 67 2.56 25.64 6.59
N GLU A 68 1.92 24.91 7.51
CA GLU A 68 0.67 25.32 8.15
C GLU A 68 0.86 26.31 9.32
N ASP A 69 2.07 26.42 9.88
CA ASP A 69 2.39 27.38 10.95
C ASP A 69 2.18 28.85 10.52
N GLY A 70 2.25 29.09 9.20
CA GLY A 70 1.91 30.36 8.59
C GLY A 70 3.06 31.39 8.63
N PRO A 71 2.84 32.58 8.06
CA PRO A 71 3.81 33.67 8.05
C PRO A 71 3.80 34.47 9.36
N ASP A 72 4.83 35.30 9.56
CA ASP A 72 4.78 36.36 10.60
C ASP A 72 3.53 37.25 10.36
N PRO A 73 2.71 37.52 11.39
CA PRO A 73 1.52 38.37 11.30
C PRO A 73 1.76 39.75 10.65
N ARG A 74 2.99 40.26 10.71
CA ARG A 74 3.37 41.54 10.09
C ARG A 74 3.43 41.48 8.56
N LEU A 75 3.49 40.28 8.00
CA LEU A 75 3.56 40.02 6.56
C LEU A 75 2.18 39.83 5.93
N GLU A 76 1.11 39.64 6.72
CA GLU A 76 -0.23 39.27 6.22
C GLU A 76 -0.75 40.21 5.12
N VAL A 77 -0.47 41.52 5.22
CA VAL A 77 -0.95 42.52 4.26
C VAL A 77 -0.18 42.52 2.93
N TYR A 78 1.00 41.90 2.90
CA TYR A 78 1.87 41.83 1.72
C TYR A 78 1.82 40.46 1.01
N ILE A 79 1.23 39.46 1.65
CA ILE A 79 1.15 38.10 1.14
C ILE A 79 0.03 37.99 0.10
N ASP A 80 0.36 37.38 -1.04
CA ASP A 80 -0.65 36.88 -1.97
C ASP A 80 -1.28 35.60 -1.39
N TRP A 81 -2.31 35.79 -0.57
CA TRP A 81 -3.02 34.69 0.09
C TRP A 81 -3.66 33.72 -0.89
N ARG A 82 -4.07 34.18 -2.08
CA ARG A 82 -4.61 33.26 -3.09
C ARG A 82 -3.54 32.27 -3.52
N ARG A 83 -2.32 32.77 -3.80
CA ARG A 83 -1.18 31.90 -4.15
C ARG A 83 -0.79 30.99 -2.99
N ALA A 84 -0.75 31.51 -1.76
CA ALA A 84 -0.43 30.73 -0.56
C ALA A 84 -1.43 29.58 -0.34
N ASP A 85 -2.73 29.89 -0.37
CA ASP A 85 -3.81 28.94 -0.14
C ASP A 85 -3.84 27.86 -1.22
N ASP A 86 -3.69 28.24 -2.50
CA ASP A 86 -3.64 27.30 -3.63
C ASP A 86 -2.48 26.30 -3.44
N ARG A 87 -1.32 26.77 -2.97
CA ARG A 87 -0.16 25.92 -2.71
C ARG A 87 -0.34 25.04 -1.49
N LEU A 88 -0.85 25.58 -0.39
CA LEU A 88 -1.12 24.81 0.82
C LEU A 88 -2.17 23.71 0.56
N ALA A 89 -3.20 24.02 -0.23
CA ALA A 89 -4.18 23.04 -0.69
C ALA A 89 -3.53 21.91 -1.51
N ALA A 90 -2.60 22.25 -2.42
CA ALA A 90 -1.83 21.26 -3.17
C ALA A 90 -0.97 20.38 -2.24
N CYS A 91 -0.30 20.98 -1.25
CA CYS A 91 0.48 20.27 -0.23
C CYS A 91 -0.40 19.29 0.58
N ARG A 92 -1.59 19.70 1.04
CA ARG A 92 -2.56 18.81 1.72
C ARG A 92 -3.03 17.65 0.84
N ALA A 93 -3.24 17.90 -0.45
CA ALA A 93 -3.58 16.86 -1.42
C ALA A 93 -2.44 15.86 -1.59
N LEU A 94 -1.18 16.32 -1.62
CA LEU A 94 0.00 15.45 -1.67
C LEU A 94 0.15 14.60 -0.41
N PHE A 95 -0.06 15.18 0.77
CA PHE A 95 -0.05 14.41 2.02
C PHE A 95 -1.12 13.31 2.01
N THR A 96 -2.34 13.65 1.59
CA THR A 96 -3.44 12.70 1.45
C THR A 96 -3.06 11.57 0.50
N LEU A 97 -2.50 11.91 -0.66
CA LEU A 97 -2.06 10.94 -1.65
C LEU A 97 -0.94 10.03 -1.13
N GLY A 98 0.07 10.59 -0.45
CA GLY A 98 1.14 9.82 0.18
C GLY A 98 0.59 8.83 1.21
N ARG A 99 -0.30 9.29 2.09
CA ARG A 99 -0.97 8.44 3.09
C ARG A 99 -1.79 7.33 2.43
N ASP A 100 -2.54 7.65 1.38
CA ASP A 100 -3.40 6.68 0.69
C ASP A 100 -2.57 5.64 -0.10
N LEU A 101 -1.32 5.96 -0.46
CA LEU A 101 -0.35 5.00 -1.04
C LEU A 101 0.22 4.00 -0.01
N ARG A 102 0.10 4.28 1.30
CA ARG A 102 0.61 3.39 2.36
C ARG A 102 -0.07 2.03 2.34
N ASN A 103 -1.41 1.97 2.34
CA ASN A 103 -2.13 0.69 2.41
C ASN A 103 -1.81 -0.26 1.24
N PRO A 104 -1.82 0.19 -0.05
CA PRO A 104 -1.41 -0.66 -1.17
C PRO A 104 0.03 -1.15 -1.08
N LEU A 105 0.94 -0.33 -0.54
CA LEU A 105 2.34 -0.71 -0.35
C LEU A 105 2.47 -1.74 0.78
N GLU A 106 1.81 -1.53 1.92
CA GLU A 106 1.81 -2.48 3.03
C GLU A 106 1.23 -3.85 2.63
N TYR A 107 0.12 -3.86 1.87
CA TYR A 107 -0.45 -5.09 1.32
C TYR A 107 0.55 -5.82 0.42
N ARG A 108 1.20 -5.09 -0.49
CA ARG A 108 2.14 -5.68 -1.45
C ARG A 108 3.33 -6.34 -0.76
N TYR A 109 3.82 -5.75 0.32
CA TYR A 109 5.00 -6.24 1.03
C TYR A 109 4.66 -7.20 2.18
N GLY A 110 3.40 -7.63 2.30
CA GLY A 110 2.98 -8.59 3.33
C GLY A 110 3.07 -8.04 4.76
N LEU A 111 3.03 -6.72 4.91
CA LEU A 111 3.01 -6.02 6.21
C LEU A 111 1.62 -6.05 6.85
N LEU A 112 0.58 -6.12 6.02
CA LEU A 112 -0.76 -6.43 6.49
C LEU A 112 -0.86 -7.94 6.70
N ALA A 113 -1.20 -8.36 7.93
CA ALA A 113 -1.61 -9.72 8.19
C ALA A 113 -2.79 -10.03 7.27
N THR A 114 -2.57 -10.90 6.28
CA THR A 114 -3.68 -11.59 5.64
C THR A 114 -4.39 -12.34 6.76
N GLU A 115 -5.70 -12.15 6.91
CA GLU A 115 -6.57 -12.97 7.77
C GLU A 115 -6.66 -14.41 7.24
N ASP A 116 -5.52 -15.03 6.95
CA ASP A 116 -5.37 -16.45 6.68
C ASP A 116 -4.50 -17.05 7.78
N ASP A 117 -4.97 -16.85 9.00
CA ASP A 117 -4.75 -17.80 10.08
C ASP A 117 -5.66 -19.01 9.82
N CYS A 118 -5.24 -19.85 8.88
CA CYS A 118 -5.65 -21.25 8.80
C CYS A 118 -4.51 -22.12 9.38
N GLY A 119 -4.13 -21.87 10.63
CA GLY A 119 -3.36 -22.83 11.41
C GLY A 119 -4.17 -24.10 11.64
N GLU A 120 -3.84 -25.19 10.94
CA GLU A 120 -3.55 -26.52 11.50
C GLU A 120 -3.51 -27.58 10.40
N ASN A 121 -2.32 -28.15 10.16
CA ASN A 121 -2.26 -29.58 9.91
C ASN A 121 -1.06 -30.17 10.64
N THR A 122 -1.36 -30.77 11.79
CA THR A 122 -0.46 -31.60 12.58
C THR A 122 0.03 -32.78 11.73
N ASN A 123 1.15 -32.59 11.02
CA ASN A 123 1.92 -33.68 10.42
C ASN A 123 2.69 -34.44 11.52
N ASN A 124 1.95 -35.05 12.45
CA ASN A 124 2.45 -36.15 13.25
C ASN A 124 2.53 -37.38 12.35
N ARG A 125 3.69 -37.53 11.72
CA ARG A 125 4.08 -38.70 10.96
C ARG A 125 4.19 -39.89 11.93
N ASN A 126 3.12 -40.67 12.10
CA ASN A 126 3.15 -42.05 12.59
C ASN A 126 1.90 -42.83 12.13
N ASN A 127 2.06 -43.50 10.99
CA ASN A 127 1.58 -44.85 10.65
C ASN A 127 0.29 -45.35 11.33
N ILE A 128 -0.81 -45.46 10.58
CA ILE A 128 -1.72 -46.62 10.60
C ILE A 128 -2.39 -46.76 9.22
N SER A 129 -2.03 -47.86 8.56
CA SER A 129 -2.81 -48.76 7.69
C SER A 129 -3.87 -48.21 6.73
N TYR A 130 -3.63 -48.44 5.43
CA TYR A 130 -4.63 -48.36 4.36
C TYR A 130 -5.62 -49.52 4.50
N SER A 131 -6.72 -49.30 5.19
CA SER A 131 -7.92 -50.16 5.09
C SER A 131 -9.11 -49.37 5.59
N ASP A 132 -9.83 -48.72 4.66
CA ASP A 132 -11.30 -48.82 4.54
C ASP A 132 -11.78 -47.90 3.42
N ILE A 133 -12.07 -48.54 2.28
CA ILE A 133 -12.61 -47.93 1.08
C ILE A 133 -14.10 -47.66 1.28
N LYS A 134 -14.45 -46.38 1.30
CA LYS A 134 -15.64 -45.71 0.72
C LYS A 134 -16.96 -46.49 0.70
N ASP A 135 -17.85 -46.12 1.61
CA ASP A 135 -19.30 -46.12 1.38
C ASP A 135 -19.69 -44.99 0.40
N GLY A 136 -20.66 -45.24 -0.48
CA GLY A 136 -21.44 -44.16 -1.10
C GLY A 136 -21.67 -44.19 -2.61
N VAL A 137 -22.45 -45.17 -3.08
CA VAL A 137 -23.59 -45.06 -4.03
C VAL A 137 -23.47 -44.15 -5.27
N GLY A 138 -23.64 -44.74 -6.46
CA GLY A 138 -24.00 -43.97 -7.67
C GLY A 138 -23.98 -44.76 -8.97
N VAL A 139 -25.06 -45.49 -9.25
CA VAL A 139 -25.37 -46.25 -10.47
C VAL A 139 -25.46 -45.37 -11.73
N ASN A 140 -24.97 -45.87 -12.89
CA ASN A 140 -25.75 -46.14 -14.13
C ASN A 140 -24.95 -46.02 -15.45
N ASN A 141 -24.80 -47.18 -16.10
CA ASN A 141 -24.77 -47.58 -17.53
C ASN A 141 -24.32 -46.64 -18.67
N ASN A 142 -23.55 -47.20 -19.62
CA ASN A 142 -24.11 -47.72 -20.88
C ASN A 142 -23.12 -48.58 -21.70
N ASN A 143 -23.54 -49.84 -21.90
CA ASN A 143 -23.59 -50.67 -23.12
C ASN A 143 -22.42 -50.65 -24.15
N TYR A 144 -21.84 -51.82 -24.48
CA TYR A 144 -22.06 -52.54 -25.76
C TYR A 144 -21.18 -53.81 -25.88
N GLY A 145 -21.79 -54.96 -26.21
CA GLY A 145 -21.23 -55.88 -27.21
C GLY A 145 -20.58 -57.20 -26.77
N GLY A 146 -21.36 -58.28 -26.81
CA GLY A 146 -21.02 -59.52 -27.55
C GLY A 146 -20.21 -60.62 -26.85
N GLY A 147 -20.76 -61.86 -26.83
CA GLY A 147 -19.95 -63.07 -26.64
C GLY A 147 -20.58 -64.22 -25.87
N ASP A 148 -21.73 -64.73 -26.33
CA ASP A 148 -22.01 -66.15 -26.59
C ASP A 148 -21.33 -67.28 -25.77
N VAL A 149 -22.20 -68.02 -25.05
CA VAL A 149 -22.33 -69.49 -24.90
C VAL A 149 -21.22 -70.30 -24.20
N GLN A 150 -21.60 -70.93 -23.09
CA GLN A 150 -21.48 -72.37 -22.72
C GLN A 150 -21.59 -72.46 -21.18
N GLY A 151 -22.37 -73.31 -20.54
CA GLY A 151 -22.97 -74.59 -20.88
C GLY A 151 -22.99 -75.36 -19.56
N GLY A 152 -24.18 -75.59 -18.99
CA GLY A 152 -24.36 -76.10 -17.63
C GLY A 152 -23.81 -77.51 -17.42
N ALA A 153 -23.19 -77.67 -16.25
CA ALA A 153 -22.78 -78.92 -15.63
C ALA A 153 -23.98 -79.89 -15.49
N MET A 154 -23.83 -81.12 -15.96
CA MET A 154 -23.52 -82.34 -15.19
C MET A 154 -24.78 -83.14 -14.84
N MET A 155 -24.64 -84.44 -15.14
CA MET A 155 -25.59 -85.55 -15.07
C MET A 155 -26.30 -85.73 -13.73
#